data_AF-A0A830B4Z9-F1
#
_entry.id   AF-A0A830B4Z9-F1
#
_cell.length_a   1.000
_cell.length_b   1.000
_cell.length_c   1.000
_cell.angle_alpha   90.00
_cell.angle_beta   90.00
_cell.angle_gamma   90.00
#
_symmetry.space_group_name_H-M   'P 1'
#
loop_
_entity.id
_entity.type
_entity.pdbx_description
1 polymer ?
#
loop_
_entity_poly.entity_id
_entity_poly.type
_entity_poly.pdbx_seq_one_letter_code
_entity_poly.pdbx_strand_id
1 'polypeptide(L)' 'MMRSVGNYGHGFKPPTPYELSTWILKEEVATTDAIIDDVRKTWAQTEVSILSDSWTDIRGRSLINFLVNNPYGTVFIF' A
#
# COMPACT_ATOMS: atom_id res chain seq x y z
N MET A 1 -1.54 13.09 -10.58
CA MET A 1 -2.00 13.53 -9.24
C MET A 1 -2.51 14.99 -9.24
N MET A 2 -1.66 15.99 -9.49
CA MET A 2 -2.04 17.42 -9.31
C MET A 2 -3.18 17.91 -10.23
N ARG A 3 -3.29 17.36 -11.44
CA ARG A 3 -4.41 17.67 -12.36
C ARG A 3 -5.77 17.22 -11.82
N SER A 4 -5.83 16.12 -11.07
CA SER A 4 -7.09 15.61 -10.50
C SER A 4 -7.62 16.55 -9.41
N VAL A 5 -6.72 17.12 -8.59
CA VAL A 5 -7.05 18.10 -7.56
C VAL A 5 -7.68 19.36 -8.17
N GLY A 6 -7.21 19.78 -9.36
CA GLY A 6 -7.80 20.91 -10.09
C GLY A 6 -9.23 20.68 -10.58
N ASN A 7 -9.67 19.42 -10.77
CA ASN A 7 -11.04 19.09 -11.18
C ASN A 7 -12.07 19.29 -10.07
N TYR A 8 -11.64 19.37 -8.80
CA TYR A 8 -12.54 19.63 -7.67
C TYR A 8 -13.02 21.10 -7.61
N GLY A 9 -12.51 21.97 -8.50
CA GLY A 9 -12.98 23.33 -8.68
C GLY A 9 -12.32 24.37 -7.76
N HIS A 10 -12.61 25.65 -8.02
CA HIS A 10 -12.19 26.75 -7.17
C HIS A 10 -12.89 26.64 -5.81
N GLY A 11 -12.11 26.48 -4.72
CA GLY A 11 -12.63 26.36 -3.35
C GLY A 11 -12.36 25.02 -2.67
N PHE A 12 -11.72 24.06 -3.35
CA PHE A 12 -11.26 22.83 -2.70
C PHE A 12 -10.30 23.17 -1.55
N LYS A 13 -10.70 22.82 -0.33
CA LYS A 13 -9.82 22.86 0.83
C LYS A 13 -9.17 21.48 0.96
N PRO A 14 -7.83 21.40 0.87
CA PRO A 14 -7.17 20.12 1.08
C PRO A 14 -7.40 19.66 2.52
N PRO A 15 -7.49 18.34 2.75
CA PRO A 15 -7.55 17.80 4.10
C PRO A 15 -6.30 18.20 4.88
N THR A 16 -6.49 18.43 6.17
CA THR A 16 -5.40 18.75 7.08
C THR A 16 -4.49 17.53 7.29
N PRO A 17 -3.22 17.72 7.69
CA PRO A 17 -2.34 16.60 8.05
C PRO A 17 -2.95 15.70 9.14
N TYR A 18 -3.72 16.28 10.05
CA TYR A 18 -4.45 15.52 11.08
C TYR A 18 -5.50 14.60 10.46
N GLU A 19 -6.37 15.12 9.58
CA GLU A 19 -7.39 14.31 8.89
C GLU A 19 -6.75 13.21 8.03
N LEU A 20 -5.67 13.53 7.32
CA LEU A 20 -4.90 12.56 6.53
C LEU A 20 -4.38 11.41 7.40
N SER A 21 -3.77 11.72 8.55
CA SER A 21 -3.20 10.71 9.45
C SER A 21 -4.22 9.92 10.28
N THR A 22 -5.48 10.38 10.31
CA THR A 22 -6.51 9.80 11.16
C THR A 22 -7.48 8.95 10.36
N TRP A 23 -8.62 9.50 9.98
CA TRP A 23 -9.71 8.73 9.39
C TRP A 23 -9.43 8.39 7.93
N ILE A 24 -8.77 9.28 7.17
CA ILE A 24 -8.46 9.05 5.75
C ILE A 24 -7.48 7.88 5.62
N LEU A 25 -6.36 7.90 6.35
CA LEU A 25 -5.42 6.79 6.33
C LEU A 25 -6.06 5.47 6.76
N LYS A 26 -6.93 5.49 7.79
CA LYS A 26 -7.63 4.29 8.25
C LYS A 26 -8.56 3.71 7.18
N GLU A 27 -9.27 4.56 6.45
CA GLU A 27 -10.17 4.14 5.37
C GLU A 27 -9.39 3.55 4.18
N GLU A 28 -8.28 4.17 3.80
CA GLU A 28 -7.40 3.66 2.74
C GLU A 28 -6.74 2.33 3.14
N VAL A 29 -6.34 2.19 4.41
CA VAL A 29 -5.82 0.91 4.94
C VAL A 29 -6.89 -0.18 4.87
N ALA A 30 -8.10 0.09 5.34
CA ALA A 30 -9.19 -0.90 5.29
C ALA A 30 -9.53 -1.31 3.84
N THR A 31 -9.52 -0.36 2.91
CA THR A 31 -9.73 -0.63 1.49
C THR A 31 -8.61 -1.49 0.91
N THR A 32 -7.36 -1.18 1.26
CA THR A 32 -6.19 -1.93 0.81
C THR A 32 -6.19 -3.35 1.38
N ASP A 33 -6.55 -3.51 2.65
CA ASP A 33 -6.66 -4.82 3.31
C ASP A 33 -7.70 -5.72 2.61
N ALA A 34 -8.84 -5.16 2.20
CA ALA A 34 -9.85 -5.90 1.45
C ALA A 34 -9.31 -6.41 0.10
N ILE A 35 -8.54 -5.58 -0.62
CA ILE A 35 -7.88 -5.96 -1.88
C ILE A 35 -6.85 -7.06 -1.63
N ILE A 36 -6.03 -6.91 -0.59
CA ILE A 36 -5.01 -7.89 -0.21
C ILE A 36 -5.65 -9.24 0.12
N ASP A 37 -6.76 -9.25 0.86
CA ASP A 37 -7.46 -10.46 1.22
C ASP A 37 -8.05 -11.19 0.00
N ASP A 38 -8.51 -10.46 -1.02
CA ASP A 38 -8.93 -11.04 -2.28
C ASP A 38 -7.76 -11.69 -3.04
N VAL A 39 -6.58 -11.05 -3.07
CA VAL A 39 -5.37 -11.67 -3.64
C VAL A 39 -4.94 -12.90 -2.83
N ARG A 40 -4.99 -12.83 -1.49
CA ARG A 40 -4.63 -13.94 -0.60
C ARG A 40 -5.47 -15.19 -0.83
N LYS A 41 -6.77 -15.05 -1.12
CA LYS A 41 -7.64 -16.19 -1.45
C LYS A 41 -7.15 -16.99 -2.66
N THR A 42 -6.45 -16.33 -3.60
CA THR A 42 -5.91 -16.98 -4.79
C THR A 42 -4.63 -17.76 -4.54
N TRP A 43 -3.96 -17.57 -3.40
CA TRP A 43 -2.69 -18.25 -3.07
C TRP A 43 -2.84 -19.76 -2.89
N ALA A 44 -4.03 -20.25 -2.52
CA ALA A 44 -4.28 -21.69 -2.42
C ALA A 44 -4.42 -22.38 -3.80
N GLN A 45 -4.74 -21.60 -4.84
CA GLN A 45 -5.00 -22.10 -6.19
C GLN A 45 -3.86 -21.81 -7.16
N THR A 46 -2.99 -20.87 -6.82
CA THR A 46 -1.83 -20.46 -7.62
C THR A 46 -0.55 -20.77 -6.90
N GLU A 47 0.52 -21.04 -7.66
CA GLU A 47 1.85 -20.99 -7.10
C GLU A 47 2.20 -19.54 -6.75
N VAL A 48 2.83 -19.35 -5.60
CA VAL A 48 3.25 -18.05 -5.11
C VAL A 48 4.77 -18.00 -5.00
N SER A 49 5.36 -16.86 -5.34
CA SER A 49 6.79 -16.61 -5.18
C SER A 49 7.03 -15.65 -4.02
N ILE A 50 7.89 -16.02 -3.08
CA ILE A 50 8.33 -15.15 -2.00
C ILE A 50 9.56 -14.38 -2.48
N LEU A 51 9.50 -13.06 -2.39
CA LEU A 51 10.58 -12.14 -2.72
C LEU A 51 11.05 -11.48 -1.43
N SER A 52 12.36 -11.40 -1.26
CA SER A 52 12.99 -10.65 -0.18
C SER A 52 13.89 -9.59 -0.79
N ASP A 53 13.73 -8.34 -0.34
CA ASP A 53 14.62 -7.25 -0.68
C ASP A 53 15.19 -6.64 0.60
N SER A 54 16.50 -6.43 0.65
CA SER A 54 17.20 -5.92 1.82
C SER A 54 17.84 -4.58 1.49
N TRP A 55 17.49 -3.55 2.25
CA TRP A 55 18.06 -2.22 2.12
C TRP A 55 18.75 -1.82 3.43
N THR A 56 19.93 -1.22 3.34
CA THR A 56 20.65 -0.69 4.51
C THR A 56 20.88 0.80 4.34
N ASP A 57 20.48 1.59 5.35
CA ASP A 57 20.68 3.03 5.34
C ASP A 57 22.15 3.40 5.60
N ILE A 58 22.48 4.67 5.33
CA ILE A 58 23.85 5.22 5.54
C ILE A 58 24.29 5.21 7.02
N ARG A 59 23.36 4.99 7.96
CA ARG A 59 23.60 4.91 9.40
C ARG A 59 23.74 3.46 9.89
N GLY A 60 23.74 2.49 8.96
CA GLY A 60 23.87 1.06 9.25
C GLY A 60 22.57 0.39 9.72
N ARG A 61 21.40 0.98 9.49
CA ARG A 61 20.11 0.36 9.79
C ARG A 61 19.63 -0.43 8.59
N SER A 62 19.45 -1.73 8.76
CA SER A 62 18.93 -2.60 7.72
C SER A 62 17.41 -2.79 7.85
N LEU A 63 16.73 -2.76 6.71
CA LEU A 63 15.32 -3.10 6.53
C LEU A 63 15.25 -4.26 5.53
N ILE A 64 14.55 -5.33 5.89
CA ILE A 64 14.29 -6.45 4.99
C ILE A 64 12.79 -6.46 4.72
N ASN A 65 12.43 -6.31 3.44
CA ASN A 65 11.07 -6.35 2.94
C ASN A 65 10.75 -7.75 2.44
N PHE A 66 9.59 -8.28 2.78
CA PHE A 66 9.04 -9.52 2.24
C PHE A 66 7.80 -9.25 1.41
N LEU A 67 7.83 -9.71 0.17
CA LEU A 67 6.71 -9.64 -0.75
C LEU A 67 6.32 -11.05 -1.20
N VAL A 68 5.03 -11.26 -1.41
CA VAL A 68 4.50 -12.46 -2.05
C VAL A 68 3.90 -12.06 -3.38
N ASN A 69 4.37 -12.71 -4.44
CA ASN A 69 3.96 -12.45 -5.81
C ASN A 69 3.20 -13.63 -6.39
N ASN A 70 2.09 -13.33 -7.07
CA ASN A 70 1.36 -14.28 -7.90
C ASN A 70 0.75 -13.56 -9.13
N PRO A 71 0.11 -14.28 -10.07
CA PRO A 71 -0.49 -13.65 -11.26
C PRO A 71 -1.58 -12.61 -10.97
N TYR A 72 -2.15 -12.63 -9.76
CA TYR A 72 -3.24 -11.74 -9.34
C TYR A 72 -2.74 -10.50 -8.59
N GLY A 73 -1.47 -10.47 -8.18
CA GLY A 73 -0.84 -9.30 -7.60
C GLY A 73 0.39 -9.60 -6.75
N THR A 74 1.03 -8.53 -6.30
CA THR A 74 2.12 -8.58 -5.32
C THR A 74 1.62 -7.98 -4.00
N VAL A 75 1.80 -8.71 -2.91
CA VAL A 75 1.38 -8.30 -1.56
C VAL A 75 2.60 -8.14 -0.68
N PHE A 76 2.69 -7.02 0.03
CA PHE A 76 3.68 -6.80 1.08
C PHE A 76 3.23 -7.50 2.37
N ILE A 77 4.11 -8.25 3.02
CA ILE A 77 3.76 -9.03 4.22
C ILE A 77 4.51 -8.55 5.46
N PHE A 78 5.78 -8.14 5.31
CA PHE A 78 6.64 -7.71 6.43
C PHE A 78 7.71 -6.73 5.98
#